data_AF-A0A2M6XRQ8-F1
#
_entry.id   AF-A0A2M6XRQ8-F1
#
_cell.length_a   1.000
_cell.length_b   1.000
_cell.length_c   1.000
_cell.angle_alpha   90.00
_cell.angle_beta   90.00
_cell.angle_gamma   90.00
#
_symmetry.space_group_name_H-M   'P 1'
#
loop_
_entity.id
_entity.type
_entity.pdbx_description
1 polymer ?
#
loop_
_entity_poly.entity_id
_entity_poly.type
_entity_poly.pdbx_seq_one_letter_code
_entity_poly.pdbx_strand_id
1 'polypeptide(L)'
;MPKTIREERLRWILPICHKEIKLVDVAKICPHSQRSLERWLAAYRQYGEQGLEPRSTRPKSNPRETHIRIKEEIIAYRKKNKECAKVLAWKLEREKGIQINARTVGKILKAE
;
A
#
# COMPACT_ATOMS: atom_id res chain seq x y z
N MET A 1 1.07 -9.66 -23.43
CA MET A 1 0.80 -8.47 -22.58
C MET A 1 1.52 -8.67 -21.24
N PRO A 2 2.11 -7.62 -20.65
CA PRO A 2 2.73 -7.73 -19.33
C PRO A 2 1.66 -8.17 -18.31
N LYS A 3 2.00 -9.14 -17.47
CA LYS A 3 1.10 -9.66 -16.42
C LYS A 3 1.22 -8.84 -15.13
N THR A 4 2.33 -8.13 -14.96
CA THR A 4 2.63 -7.33 -13.78
C THR A 4 3.15 -5.93 -14.13
N ILE A 5 2.94 -4.96 -13.24
CA ILE A 5 3.47 -3.59 -13.38
C ILE A 5 5.00 -3.59 -13.44
N ARG A 6 5.65 -4.56 -12.78
CA ARG A 6 7.11 -4.75 -12.82
C ARG A 6 7.59 -5.09 -14.24
N GLU A 7 6.94 -6.05 -14.90
CA GLU A 7 7.26 -6.43 -16.28
C GLU A 7 7.08 -5.26 -17.25
N GLU A 8 6.02 -4.47 -17.07
CA GLU A 8 5.79 -3.28 -17.89
C GLU A 8 6.93 -2.27 -17.74
N ARG A 9 7.37 -1.99 -16.51
CA ARG A 9 8.50 -1.08 -16.25
C ARG A 9 9.80 -1.62 -16.81
N LEU A 10 10.06 -2.92 -16.67
CA LEU A 10 11.26 -3.57 -17.22
C LEU A 10 11.35 -3.40 -18.73
N ARG A 11 10.23 -3.56 -19.44
CA ARG A 11 10.18 -3.40 -20.91
C ARG A 11 10.70 -2.03 -21.37
N TRP A 12 10.40 -0.97 -20.61
CA TRP A 12 10.84 0.38 -20.96
C TRP A 12 12.29 0.68 -20.57
N ILE A 13 12.81 0.02 -19.54
CA ILE A 13 14.11 0.35 -18.94
C ILE A 13 15.24 -0.49 -19.53
N LEU A 14 14.98 -1.75 -19.89
CA LEU A 14 15.99 -2.65 -20.46
C LEU A 14 16.70 -2.04 -21.68
N PRO A 15 16.01 -1.49 -22.71
CA PRO A 15 16.68 -0.89 -23.86
C PRO A 15 17.54 0.32 -23.49
N ILE A 16 17.13 1.08 -22.46
CA ILE A 16 17.88 2.25 -21.97
C ILE A 16 19.12 1.78 -21.19
N CYS A 17 19.01 0.68 -20.44
CA CYS A 17 20.12 0.11 -19.68
C CYS A 17 21.18 -0.52 -20.59
N HIS A 18 20.75 -1.22 -21.65
CA HIS A 18 21.62 -1.78 -22.68
C HIS A 18 22.21 -0.71 -23.63
N LYS A 19 21.85 0.57 -23.44
CA LYS A 19 22.28 1.72 -24.27
C LYS A 19 21.85 1.61 -25.74
N GLU A 20 20.81 0.86 -26.03
CA GLU A 20 20.24 0.70 -27.38
C GLU A 20 19.45 1.93 -27.80
N ILE A 21 18.77 2.59 -26.84
CA ILE A 21 17.88 3.73 -27.09
C ILE A 21 18.16 4.83 -26.07
N LYS A 22 18.11 6.09 -26.50
CA LYS A 22 18.21 7.25 -25.61
C LYS A 22 16.92 7.44 -24.83
N LEU A 23 17.04 7.87 -23.57
CA LEU A 23 15.90 8.12 -22.68
C LEU A 23 14.87 9.11 -23.29
N VAL A 24 15.36 10.13 -24.02
CA VAL A 24 14.53 11.14 -24.67
C VAL A 24 13.60 10.53 -25.73
N ASP A 25 14.07 9.52 -26.46
CA ASP A 25 13.29 8.89 -27.52
C ASP A 25 12.26 7.91 -26.94
N VAL A 26 12.61 7.20 -25.86
CA VAL A 26 11.65 6.39 -25.10
C VAL A 26 10.57 7.27 -24.47
N ALA A 27 10.92 8.45 -23.96
CA ALA A 27 9.96 9.38 -23.35
C ALA A 27 8.91 9.92 -24.33
N LYS A 28 9.17 9.91 -25.65
CA LYS A 28 8.18 10.31 -26.67
C LYS A 28 7.13 9.23 -26.94
N ILE A 29 7.47 7.96 -26.71
CA ILE A 29 6.63 6.80 -27.05
C ILE A 29 5.94 6.23 -25.79
N CYS A 30 6.61 6.34 -24.63
CA CYS A 30 6.11 5.81 -23.37
C CYS A 30 4.88 6.59 -22.88
N PRO A 31 3.84 5.92 -22.34
CA PRO A 31 2.70 6.59 -21.73
C PRO A 31 3.05 7.34 -20.42
N HIS A 32 4.27 7.16 -19.89
CA HIS A 32 4.73 7.79 -18.66
C HIS A 32 5.69 8.95 -18.92
N SER A 33 5.74 9.89 -17.97
CA SER A 33 6.61 11.06 -18.06
C SER A 33 8.10 10.70 -18.00
N GLN A 34 8.93 11.54 -18.63
CA GLN A 34 10.39 11.43 -18.59
C GLN A 34 10.95 11.27 -17.17
N ARG A 35 10.44 12.04 -16.20
CA ARG A 35 10.84 11.95 -14.78
C ARG A 35 10.56 10.57 -14.17
N SER A 36 9.51 9.88 -14.62
CA SER A 36 9.19 8.53 -14.15
C SER A 36 10.22 7.53 -14.67
N LEU A 37 10.59 7.63 -15.95
CA LEU A 37 11.63 6.80 -16.56
C LEU A 37 12.99 7.01 -15.87
N GLU A 38 13.38 8.26 -15.59
CA GLU A 38 14.61 8.58 -14.85
C GLU A 38 14.62 7.97 -13.46
N ARG A 39 13.51 8.08 -12.71
CA ARG A 39 13.37 7.46 -11.38
C ARG A 39 13.48 5.95 -11.45
N TRP A 40 12.85 5.31 -12.43
CA TRP A 40 12.90 3.86 -12.56
C TRP A 40 14.29 3.38 -12.96
N LEU A 41 14.96 4.09 -13.85
CA LEU A 41 16.34 3.78 -14.25
C LEU A 41 17.31 3.92 -13.06
N ALA A 42 17.15 4.96 -12.24
CA ALA A 42 17.90 5.11 -11.00
C ALA A 42 17.62 3.96 -10.01
N ALA A 43 16.34 3.61 -9.83
CA ALA A 43 15.93 2.51 -8.95
C ALA A 43 16.45 1.14 -9.45
N TYR A 44 16.43 0.91 -10.76
CA TYR A 44 16.96 -0.30 -11.39
C TYR A 44 18.48 -0.42 -11.22
N ARG A 45 19.22 0.68 -11.33
CA ARG A 45 20.67 0.69 -11.08
C ARG A 45 21.02 0.42 -9.61
N GLN A 46 20.18 0.85 -8.67
CA GLN A 46 20.43 0.68 -7.24
C GLN A 46 19.99 -0.69 -6.70
N TYR A 47 18.84 -1.19 -7.15
CA TYR A 47 18.17 -2.36 -6.56
C TYR A 47 17.85 -3.46 -7.59
N GLY A 48 18.31 -3.32 -8.83
CA GLY A 48 17.96 -4.23 -9.92
C GLY A 48 16.45 -4.26 -10.19
N GLU A 49 15.96 -5.44 -10.57
CA GLU A 49 14.53 -5.63 -10.87
C GLU A 49 13.61 -5.36 -9.66
N GLN A 50 14.09 -5.55 -8.43
CA GLN A 50 13.32 -5.28 -7.21
C GLN A 50 13.01 -3.79 -7.05
N GLY A 51 13.84 -2.90 -7.61
CA GLY A 51 13.62 -1.46 -7.59
C GLY A 51 12.39 -1.00 -8.38
N LEU A 52 11.90 -1.85 -9.29
CA LEU A 52 10.76 -1.56 -10.15
C LEU A 52 9.43 -2.04 -9.58
N GLU A 53 9.46 -2.71 -8.43
CA GLU A 53 8.24 -3.14 -7.77
C GLU A 53 7.45 -1.94 -7.25
N PRO A 54 6.12 -1.91 -7.45
CA PRO A 54 5.28 -0.86 -6.92
C PRO A 54 5.29 -0.92 -5.39
N ARG A 55 5.92 0.07 -4.75
CA ARG A 55 5.87 0.24 -3.29
C ARG A 55 4.58 0.96 -2.91
N SER A 56 3.94 0.51 -1.84
CA SER A 56 2.78 1.19 -1.27
C SER A 56 3.16 2.60 -0.82
N THR A 57 2.42 3.60 -1.29
CA THR A 57 2.52 4.99 -0.83
C THR A 57 1.75 5.23 0.47
N ARG A 58 1.08 4.20 1.00
CA ARG A 58 0.36 4.31 2.26
C ARG A 58 1.36 4.55 3.40
N PRO A 59 1.10 5.50 4.31
CA PRO A 59 1.94 5.70 5.48
C PRO A 59 1.99 4.42 6.32
N LYS A 60 3.19 4.07 6.80
CA LYS A 60 3.41 2.89 7.65
C LYS A 60 2.88 3.08 9.07
N SER A 61 2.86 4.31 9.56
CA SER A 61 2.38 4.68 10.90
C SER A 61 1.65 6.02 10.86
N ASN A 62 0.77 6.24 11.82
CA ASN A 62 0.10 7.53 12.05
C ASN A 62 0.09 7.82 13.56
N PRO A 63 0.49 9.02 14.02
CA PRO A 63 0.51 9.36 15.45
C PRO A 63 -0.88 9.30 16.11
N ARG A 64 -1.96 9.48 15.34
CA ARG A 64 -3.36 9.37 15.81
C ARG A 64 -3.95 7.97 15.60
N GLU A 65 -3.10 6.99 15.29
CA GLU A 65 -3.53 5.62 15.13
C GLU A 65 -3.97 5.03 16.47
N THR A 66 -5.04 4.24 16.43
CA THR A 66 -5.54 3.52 17.60
C THR A 66 -4.46 2.58 18.13
N HIS A 67 -4.18 2.64 19.43
CA HIS A 67 -3.19 1.79 20.08
C HIS A 67 -3.42 0.31 19.78
N ILE A 68 -2.33 -0.45 19.66
CA ILE A 68 -2.40 -1.87 19.28
C ILE A 68 -3.26 -2.71 20.22
N ARG A 69 -3.17 -2.45 21.54
CA ARG A 69 -3.97 -3.11 22.58
C ARG A 69 -5.47 -3.03 22.28
N ILE A 70 -5.94 -1.87 21.87
CA ILE A 70 -7.34 -1.62 21.55
C ILE A 70 -7.75 -2.37 20.27
N LYS A 71 -6.87 -2.45 19.27
CA LYS A 71 -7.15 -3.20 18.03
C LYS A 71 -7.29 -4.69 18.32
N GLU A 72 -6.37 -5.26 19.09
CA GLU A 72 -6.40 -6.67 19.50
C GLU A 72 -7.66 -6.97 20.31
N GLU A 73 -8.04 -6.05 21.19
CA GLU A 73 -9.25 -6.17 22.00
C GLU A 73 -10.52 -6.16 21.14
N ILE A 74 -10.60 -5.29 20.13
CA ILE A 74 -11.69 -5.27 19.14
C ILE A 74 -11.76 -6.62 18.39
N ILE A 75 -10.62 -7.15 17.94
CA ILE A 75 -10.55 -8.41 17.20
C ILE A 75 -10.99 -9.58 18.08
N ALA A 76 -10.49 -9.67 19.31
CA ALA A 76 -10.88 -10.69 20.28
C ALA A 76 -12.39 -10.63 20.58
N TYR A 77 -12.92 -9.42 20.73
CA TYR A 77 -14.34 -9.20 21.00
C TYR A 77 -15.23 -9.58 19.79
N ARG A 78 -14.78 -9.28 18.56
CA ARG A 78 -15.43 -9.75 17.32
C ARG A 78 -15.41 -11.28 17.22
N LYS A 79 -14.30 -11.94 17.56
CA LYS A 79 -14.19 -13.41 17.53
C LYS A 79 -15.16 -14.07 18.52
N LYS A 80 -15.35 -13.47 19.70
CA LYS A 80 -16.28 -13.94 20.73
C LYS A 80 -17.74 -13.75 20.32
N ASN A 81 -18.12 -12.56 19.87
CA ASN A 81 -19.52 -12.18 19.70
C ASN A 81 -20.05 -12.29 18.26
N LYS A 82 -19.16 -12.23 17.25
CA LYS A 82 -19.49 -12.23 15.81
C LYS A 82 -20.46 -11.12 15.35
N GLU A 83 -20.56 -10.03 16.10
CA GLU A 83 -21.50 -8.93 15.85
C GLU A 83 -20.94 -7.82 14.98
N CYS A 84 -21.81 -7.11 14.24
CA CYS A 84 -21.42 -6.03 13.33
C CYS A 84 -20.67 -4.88 14.03
N ALA A 85 -19.89 -4.11 13.25
CA ALA A 85 -19.01 -3.06 13.76
C ALA A 85 -19.73 -1.99 14.61
N LYS A 86 -20.99 -1.68 14.29
CA LYS A 86 -21.81 -0.71 15.05
C LYS A 86 -22.15 -1.24 16.45
N VAL A 87 -22.57 -2.50 16.54
CA VAL A 87 -22.90 -3.15 17.81
C VAL A 87 -21.64 -3.33 18.66
N LEU A 88 -20.52 -3.73 18.05
CA LEU A 88 -19.25 -3.85 18.76
C LEU A 88 -18.80 -2.51 19.34
N ALA A 89 -18.90 -1.40 18.59
CA ALA A 89 -18.55 -0.08 19.11
C ALA A 89 -19.39 0.28 20.36
N TRP A 90 -20.70 0.04 20.33
CA TRP A 90 -21.58 0.29 21.47
C TRP A 90 -21.26 -0.59 22.67
N LYS A 91 -20.95 -1.87 22.45
CA LYS A 91 -20.59 -2.78 23.55
C LYS A 91 -19.23 -2.47 24.15
N LEU A 92 -18.24 -2.12 23.33
CA LEU A 92 -16.93 -1.69 23.80
C LEU A 92 -17.02 -0.41 24.63
N GLU A 93 -17.90 0.51 24.26
CA GLU A 93 -18.18 1.71 25.05
C GLU A 93 -18.85 1.35 26.38
N ARG A 94 -19.87 0.48 26.39
CA ARG A 94 -20.59 0.09 27.62
C ARG A 94 -19.78 -0.78 28.58
N GLU A 95 -19.09 -1.79 28.07
CA GLU A 95 -18.41 -2.80 28.90
C GLU A 95 -16.99 -2.37 29.30
N LYS A 96 -16.31 -1.61 28.44
CA LYS A 96 -14.88 -1.27 28.62
C LYS A 96 -14.60 0.23 28.68
N GLY A 97 -15.60 1.08 28.47
CA GLY A 97 -15.42 2.53 28.44
C GLY A 97 -14.61 3.02 27.24
N ILE A 98 -14.44 2.20 26.20
CA ILE A 98 -13.58 2.51 25.05
C ILE A 98 -14.43 3.22 23.99
N GLN A 99 -14.28 4.54 23.87
CA GLN A 99 -14.96 5.33 22.85
C GLN A 99 -14.23 5.27 21.50
N ILE A 100 -14.77 4.48 20.57
CA ILE A 100 -14.23 4.35 19.21
C ILE A 100 -15.36 4.48 18.19
N ASN A 101 -15.10 5.25 17.15
CA ASN A 101 -16.03 5.39 16.04
C ASN A 101 -16.22 4.02 15.33
N ALA A 102 -17.48 3.64 15.06
CA ALA A 102 -17.82 2.41 14.36
C ALA A 102 -17.08 2.23 13.00
N ARG A 103 -16.75 3.33 12.31
CA ARG A 103 -15.95 3.29 11.06
C ARG A 103 -14.51 2.84 11.32
N THR A 104 -13.92 3.22 12.44
CA THR A 104 -12.58 2.78 12.85
C THR A 104 -12.59 1.30 13.16
N VAL A 105 -13.60 0.82 13.91
CA VAL A 105 -13.83 -0.62 14.13
C VAL A 105 -13.96 -1.37 12.81
N GLY A 106 -14.79 -0.89 11.89
CA GLY A 106 -14.94 -1.51 10.56
C GLY A 106 -13.64 -1.53 9.73
N LYS A 107 -12.83 -0.48 9.79
CA LYS A 107 -11.50 -0.46 9.14
C LYS A 107 -10.54 -1.47 9.74
N ILE A 108 -10.56 -1.63 11.07
CA ILE A 108 -9.74 -2.62 11.79
C ILE A 108 -10.17 -4.04 11.38
N LEU A 109 -11.48 -4.30 11.36
CA LEU A 109 -12.04 -5.61 10.99
C LEU A 109 -11.83 -5.98 9.51
N LYS A 110 -11.74 -5.01 8.60
CA LYS A 110 -11.44 -5.27 7.18
C LYS A 110 -9.96 -5.61 6.94
N ALA A 111 -9.09 -5.28 7.90
CA ALA A 111 -7.66 -5.53 7.81
C ALA A 111 -7.24 -6.85 8.49
N GLU A 112 -8.16 -7.52 9.20
CA GLU A 112 -8.05 -8.93 9.59
C GLU A 112 -8.16 -9.83 8.36
#